data_AF-A0A7W5FUZ7-F1
#
_entry.id   AF-A0A7W5FUZ7-F1
#
_cell.length_a   1.000
_cell.length_b   1.000
_cell.length_c   1.000
_cell.angle_alpha   90.00
_cell.angle_beta   90.00
_cell.angle_gamma   90.00
#
_symmetry.space_group_name_H-M   'P 1'
#
loop_
_entity.id
_entity.type
_entity.pdbx_description
1 polymer ?
#
loop_
_entity_poly.entity_id
_entity_poly.type
_entity_poly.pdbx_seq_one_letter_code
_entity_poly.pdbx_strand_id
1 'polypeptide(L)'
;MKKFLLTAAILLGMAGMSQAEKADSYKPMEINYDNLDVDDVKQLKIATGNVVITRGTLRMHAEKAVVRQDPEGYQFVTLTGAGGKAATFRQKRDGVGDQWIEGEAERIEYSEKVELVKLFTKAKIKRLEGSKPSDEVQGEFISYDSRKEFFTVKNSETGESKPGGGRGTMVIQPTRTEPPAAAPAAPATTPNAGK
;
A
#
# COMPACT_ATOMS: atom_id res chain seq x y z
N MET A 1 17.06 -18.02 65.59
CA MET A 1 15.92 -17.15 66.01
C MET A 1 16.00 -15.85 65.23
N LYS A 2 14.92 -15.49 64.51
CA LYS A 2 14.52 -14.16 63.96
C LYS A 2 15.67 -13.28 63.38
N LYS A 3 15.60 -12.80 62.13
CA LYS A 3 14.68 -11.72 61.70
C LYS A 3 14.66 -11.55 60.16
N PHE A 4 13.43 -11.42 59.63
CA PHE A 4 12.92 -10.46 58.63
C PHE A 4 13.64 -10.31 57.27
N LEU A 5 13.01 -10.66 56.13
CA LEU A 5 11.93 -9.97 55.37
C LEU A 5 12.44 -8.86 54.44
N LEU A 6 11.83 -8.84 53.24
CA LEU A 6 11.90 -7.87 52.14
C LEU A 6 12.98 -8.08 51.07
N THR A 7 12.58 -8.79 50.01
CA THR A 7 12.86 -8.31 48.65
C THR A 7 11.64 -8.59 47.78
N ALA A 8 10.65 -7.71 47.92
CA ALA A 8 9.49 -7.65 47.06
C ALA A 8 9.86 -6.90 45.77
N ALA A 9 9.51 -7.51 44.64
CA ALA A 9 8.96 -6.86 43.44
C ALA A 9 9.68 -5.61 42.91
N ILE A 10 10.68 -5.78 42.05
CA ILE A 10 10.91 -4.92 40.87
C ILE A 10 11.32 -5.86 39.75
N LEU A 11 10.41 -6.11 38.80
CA LEU A 11 10.67 -6.40 37.38
C LEU A 11 9.32 -6.22 36.66
N LEU A 12 8.72 -5.06 36.89
CA LEU A 12 7.54 -4.59 36.16
C LEU A 12 8.03 -3.78 34.96
N GLY A 13 7.66 -4.22 33.76
CA GLY A 13 7.46 -3.32 32.63
C GLY A 13 8.68 -2.91 31.83
N MET A 14 9.39 -3.85 31.22
CA MET A 14 9.86 -3.63 29.84
C MET A 14 8.74 -4.04 28.88
N ALA A 15 7.61 -3.33 28.95
CA ALA A 15 6.76 -3.22 27.79
C ALA A 15 7.55 -2.35 26.80
N GLY A 16 8.41 -3.00 26.02
CA GLY A 16 8.98 -2.35 24.85
C GLY A 16 7.82 -1.81 24.06
N MET A 17 7.72 -0.48 23.96
CA MET A 17 6.97 0.14 22.88
C MET A 17 7.59 -0.46 21.62
N SER A 18 6.92 -1.47 21.05
CA SER A 18 7.13 -1.84 19.67
C SER A 18 6.69 -0.62 18.88
N GLN A 19 7.61 0.33 18.71
CA GLN A 19 7.47 1.35 17.69
C GLN A 19 7.23 0.56 16.41
N ALA A 20 6.00 0.60 15.90
CA ALA A 20 5.65 0.01 14.62
C ALA A 20 6.67 0.59 13.62
N GLU A 21 7.47 -0.30 13.02
CA GLU A 21 8.70 0.10 12.35
C GLU A 21 8.41 0.80 11.02
N LYS A 22 8.15 2.10 11.08
CA LYS A 22 8.16 3.00 9.91
C LYS A 22 9.57 3.48 9.63
N ALA A 23 10.38 2.55 9.13
CA ALA A 23 11.79 2.81 8.80
C ALA A 23 11.96 3.58 7.48
N ASP A 24 11.01 3.50 6.55
CA ASP A 24 11.15 4.01 5.18
C ASP A 24 11.32 5.53 5.12
N SER A 25 10.52 6.30 5.85
CA SER A 25 10.54 7.78 5.79
C SER A 25 11.92 8.35 6.14
N TYR A 26 12.67 7.67 7.01
CA TYR A 26 14.02 8.05 7.43
C TYR A 26 15.13 7.46 6.55
N LYS A 27 14.81 6.64 5.54
CA LYS A 27 15.81 6.16 4.58
C LYS A 27 16.11 7.23 3.53
N PRO A 28 17.31 7.21 2.93
CA PRO A 28 17.61 8.04 1.78
C PRO A 28 16.62 7.80 0.63
N MET A 29 16.27 8.88 -0.07
CA MET A 29 15.50 8.80 -1.31
C MET A 29 16.45 8.78 -2.50
N GLU A 30 16.41 7.70 -3.27
CA GLU A 30 17.13 7.54 -4.52
C GLU A 30 16.18 7.79 -5.70
N ILE A 31 16.63 8.51 -6.72
CA ILE A 31 15.87 8.79 -7.95
C ILE A 31 16.75 8.40 -9.14
N ASN A 32 16.31 7.42 -9.91
CA ASN A 32 16.89 7.07 -11.21
C ASN A 32 16.02 7.67 -12.32
N TYR A 33 16.65 8.22 -13.35
CA TYR A 33 15.98 9.00 -14.42
C TYR A 33 16.85 9.10 -15.66
N ASP A 34 16.23 9.45 -16.80
CA ASP A 34 16.95 9.77 -18.03
C ASP A 34 17.38 11.25 -18.07
N ASN A 35 16.52 12.16 -17.62
CA ASN A 35 16.81 13.61 -17.57
C ASN A 35 16.36 14.21 -16.23
N LEU A 36 17.09 15.23 -15.76
CA LEU A 36 16.79 15.95 -14.53
C LEU A 36 16.98 17.46 -14.69
N ASP A 37 15.94 18.22 -14.37
CA ASP A 37 16.00 19.67 -14.17
C ASP A 37 15.94 19.98 -12.67
N VAL A 38 16.80 20.90 -12.21
CA VAL A 38 16.85 21.33 -10.80
C VAL A 38 16.73 22.85 -10.74
N ASP A 39 15.79 23.34 -9.93
CA ASP A 39 15.62 24.74 -9.57
C ASP A 39 15.71 24.86 -8.05
N ASP A 40 16.91 25.14 -7.55
CA ASP A 40 17.18 25.27 -6.11
C ASP A 40 16.51 26.50 -5.50
N VAL A 41 16.24 27.55 -6.28
CA VAL A 41 15.52 28.73 -5.77
C VAL A 41 14.08 28.36 -5.47
N LYS A 42 13.45 27.54 -6.31
CA LYS A 42 12.08 27.05 -6.12
C LYS A 42 12.00 25.73 -5.35
N GLN A 43 13.14 25.16 -4.91
CA GLN A 43 13.23 23.86 -4.25
C GLN A 43 12.51 22.75 -5.05
N LEU A 44 12.75 22.73 -6.37
CA LEU A 44 12.04 21.90 -7.32
C LEU A 44 13.02 21.02 -8.12
N LYS A 45 12.75 19.73 -8.17
CA LYS A 45 13.49 18.77 -9.01
C LYS A 45 12.51 18.06 -9.93
N ILE A 46 12.75 18.08 -11.23
CA ILE A 46 11.89 17.47 -12.25
C ILE A 46 12.68 16.38 -12.95
N ALA A 47 12.36 15.13 -12.66
CA ALA A 47 12.93 13.96 -13.30
C ALA A 47 11.99 13.47 -14.42
N THR A 48 12.55 13.07 -15.56
CA THR A 48 11.78 12.53 -16.69
C THR A 48 12.49 11.35 -17.35
N GLY A 49 11.70 10.47 -17.95
CA GLY A 49 12.15 9.24 -18.62
C GLY A 49 12.43 8.12 -17.63
N ASN A 50 11.62 7.06 -17.69
CA ASN A 50 11.73 5.82 -16.88
C ASN A 50 12.08 6.07 -15.41
N VAL A 51 11.39 7.02 -14.78
CA VAL A 51 11.74 7.48 -13.43
C VAL A 51 11.43 6.38 -12.42
N VAL A 52 12.42 6.01 -11.61
CA VAL A 52 12.27 5.09 -10.48
C VAL A 52 12.73 5.80 -9.21
N ILE A 53 11.83 5.93 -8.24
CA ILE A 53 12.15 6.45 -6.91
C ILE A 53 12.13 5.31 -5.92
N THR A 54 13.17 5.20 -5.10
CA THR A 54 13.27 4.19 -4.04
C THR A 54 13.56 4.86 -2.70
N ARG A 55 12.86 4.44 -1.66
CA ARG A 55 13.10 4.87 -0.28
C ARG A 55 12.74 3.74 0.69
N GLY A 56 13.76 3.05 1.22
CA GLY A 56 13.53 1.84 2.01
C GLY A 56 12.78 0.80 1.17
N THR A 57 11.59 0.40 1.61
CA THR A 57 10.71 -0.52 0.87
C THR A 57 9.79 0.17 -0.14
N LEU A 58 9.60 1.49 -0.02
CA LEU A 58 8.80 2.28 -0.96
C LEU A 58 9.52 2.34 -2.30
N ARG A 59 8.83 1.92 -3.37
CA ARG A 59 9.28 2.05 -4.75
C ARG A 59 8.18 2.68 -5.58
N MET A 60 8.52 3.70 -6.34
CA MET A 60 7.60 4.42 -7.21
C MET A 60 8.16 4.47 -8.64
N HIS A 61 7.29 4.37 -9.64
CA HIS A 61 7.68 4.41 -11.05
C HIS A 61 6.74 5.34 -11.83
N ALA A 62 7.30 6.13 -12.75
CA ALA A 62 6.54 7.02 -13.63
C ALA A 62 7.37 7.48 -14.82
N GLU A 63 6.73 8.11 -15.81
CA GLU A 63 7.44 8.77 -16.91
C GLU A 63 7.96 10.16 -16.49
N LYS A 64 7.31 10.80 -15.52
CA LYS A 64 7.75 12.07 -14.91
C LYS A 64 7.56 12.05 -13.40
N ALA A 65 8.53 12.58 -12.67
CA ALA A 65 8.42 12.89 -11.25
C ALA A 65 8.79 14.35 -10.97
N VAL A 66 7.98 15.02 -10.18
CA VAL A 66 8.25 16.37 -9.65
C VAL A 66 8.42 16.24 -8.14
N VAL A 67 9.62 16.51 -7.65
CA VAL A 67 9.95 16.50 -6.23
C VAL A 67 10.06 17.93 -5.73
N ARG A 68 9.35 18.24 -4.64
CA ARG A 68 9.48 19.48 -3.88
C ARG A 68 9.91 19.20 -2.46
N GLN A 69 10.65 20.13 -1.87
CA GLN A 69 11.01 20.07 -0.46
C GLN A 69 10.45 21.29 0.26
N ASP A 70 9.84 21.09 1.43
CA ASP A 70 9.43 22.20 2.29
C ASP A 70 10.60 22.72 3.15
N PRO A 71 10.46 23.87 3.82
CA PRO A 71 11.53 24.42 4.67
C PRO A 71 11.94 23.52 5.83
N GLU A 72 11.07 22.60 6.26
CA GLU A 72 11.37 21.62 7.31
C GLU A 72 12.13 20.40 6.77
N GLY A 73 12.32 20.31 5.45
CA GLY A 73 13.05 19.24 4.78
C GLY A 73 12.19 18.08 4.32
N TYR A 74 10.86 18.12 4.50
CA TYR A 74 9.97 17.06 4.03
C TYR A 74 9.82 17.11 2.51
N GLN A 75 9.82 15.93 1.90
CA GLN A 75 9.72 15.81 0.45
C GLN A 75 8.30 15.44 0.01
N PHE A 76 7.89 16.03 -1.11
CA PHE A 76 6.61 15.82 -1.77
C PHE A 76 6.89 15.43 -3.20
N VAL A 77 6.28 14.32 -3.64
CA VAL A 77 6.53 13.76 -4.97
C VAL A 77 5.23 13.74 -5.74
N THR A 78 5.21 14.29 -6.94
CA THR A 78 4.12 14.11 -7.92
C THR A 78 4.63 13.29 -9.08
N LEU A 79 4.02 12.13 -9.29
CA LEU A 79 4.33 11.17 -10.34
C LEU A 79 3.26 11.26 -11.41
N THR A 80 3.66 11.24 -12.68
CA THR A 80 2.73 11.29 -13.81
C THR A 80 3.11 10.26 -14.84
N GLY A 81 2.14 9.43 -15.22
CA GLY A 81 2.27 8.50 -16.34
C GLY A 81 2.29 9.24 -17.68
N ALA A 82 2.75 8.57 -18.74
CA ALA A 82 2.67 9.08 -20.11
C ALA A 82 2.55 7.92 -21.09
N GLY A 83 2.06 8.19 -22.31
CA GLY A 83 1.98 7.18 -23.38
C GLY A 83 1.13 5.95 -23.02
N GLY A 84 0.09 6.12 -22.20
CA GLY A 84 -0.77 5.02 -21.76
C GLY A 84 -0.22 4.18 -20.60
N LYS A 85 1.00 4.46 -20.11
CA LYS A 85 1.53 3.84 -18.88
C LYS A 85 1.08 4.63 -17.65
N ALA A 86 0.62 3.93 -16.62
CA ALA A 86 0.30 4.52 -15.33
C ALA A 86 1.56 4.84 -14.51
N ALA A 87 1.46 5.82 -13.61
CA ALA A 87 2.36 5.91 -12.48
C ALA A 87 2.02 4.79 -11.48
N THR A 88 3.03 4.21 -10.83
CA THR A 88 2.84 3.13 -9.87
C THR A 88 3.62 3.37 -8.58
N PHE A 89 3.15 2.75 -7.50
CA PHE A 89 3.91 2.63 -6.27
C PHE A 89 3.75 1.23 -5.67
N ARG A 90 4.73 0.83 -4.87
CA ARG A 90 4.75 -0.40 -4.09
C ARG A 90 5.42 -0.11 -2.76
N GLN A 91 4.83 -0.57 -1.66
CA GLN A 91 5.39 -0.42 -0.33
C GLN A 91 5.13 -1.65 0.51
N LYS A 92 6.08 -2.03 1.37
CA LYS A 92 5.84 -3.05 2.39
C LYS A 92 4.97 -2.46 3.49
N ARG A 93 3.98 -3.23 3.95
CA ARG A 93 3.11 -2.85 5.06
C ARG A 93 3.67 -3.34 6.38
N ASP A 94 3.29 -2.64 7.45
CA ASP A 94 3.57 -3.09 8.81
C ASP A 94 2.72 -4.32 9.12
N GLY A 95 3.28 -5.29 9.83
CA GLY A 95 2.55 -6.49 10.23
C GLY A 95 3.36 -7.78 10.12
N VAL A 96 2.72 -8.88 10.49
CA VAL A 96 3.34 -10.20 10.41
C VAL A 96 3.32 -10.70 8.97
N GLY A 97 4.46 -11.22 8.51
CA GLY A 97 4.62 -11.81 7.18
C GLY A 97 5.04 -10.80 6.11
N ASP A 98 4.88 -11.22 4.86
CA ASP A 98 5.30 -10.44 3.69
C ASP A 98 4.10 -9.68 3.11
N GLN A 99 3.68 -8.61 3.78
CA GLN A 99 2.52 -7.82 3.36
C GLN A 99 2.95 -6.64 2.49
N TRP A 100 2.31 -6.49 1.33
CA TRP A 100 2.59 -5.40 0.41
C TRP A 100 1.31 -4.65 0.03
N ILE A 101 1.48 -3.37 -0.30
CA ILE A 101 0.49 -2.59 -1.00
C ILE A 101 1.09 -2.10 -2.30
N GLU A 102 0.31 -2.22 -3.36
CA GLU A 102 0.62 -1.72 -4.69
C GLU A 102 -0.49 -0.78 -5.13
N GLY A 103 -0.14 0.23 -5.91
CA GLY A 103 -1.16 1.03 -6.57
C GLY A 103 -0.68 1.66 -7.85
N GLU A 104 -1.65 1.99 -8.69
CA GLU A 104 -1.47 2.53 -10.03
C GLU A 104 -2.55 3.58 -10.31
N ALA A 105 -2.15 4.66 -11.00
CA ALA A 105 -3.04 5.73 -11.41
C ALA A 105 -2.38 6.56 -12.53
N GLU A 106 -3.15 7.42 -13.19
CA GLU A 106 -2.56 8.36 -14.16
C GLU A 106 -1.62 9.37 -13.46
N ARG A 107 -1.96 9.76 -12.23
CA ARG A 107 -1.14 10.62 -11.38
C ARG A 107 -1.14 10.13 -9.94
N ILE A 108 0.03 10.12 -9.32
CA ILE A 108 0.21 9.78 -7.91
C ILE A 108 0.90 10.94 -7.19
N GLU A 109 0.38 11.35 -6.04
CA GLU A 109 1.05 12.29 -5.14
C GLU A 109 1.45 11.56 -3.86
N TYR A 110 2.70 11.72 -3.44
CA TYR A 110 3.20 11.24 -2.16
C TYR A 110 3.65 12.42 -1.30
N SER A 111 3.23 12.39 -0.03
CA SER A 111 3.67 13.33 0.99
C SER A 111 4.41 12.58 2.08
N GLU A 112 5.71 12.80 2.21
CA GLU A 112 6.52 12.23 3.29
C GLU A 112 6.02 12.65 4.67
N LYS A 113 5.67 13.94 4.83
CA LYS A 113 5.30 14.55 6.11
C LYS A 113 4.22 13.77 6.88
N VAL A 114 3.22 13.29 6.14
CA VAL A 114 2.06 12.56 6.68
C VAL A 114 1.97 11.12 6.19
N GLU A 115 2.95 10.66 5.38
CA GLU A 115 2.98 9.35 4.71
C GLU A 115 1.68 9.01 3.98
N LEU A 116 1.21 9.99 3.21
CA LEU A 116 -0.03 9.91 2.46
C LEU A 116 0.28 9.74 0.97
N VAL A 117 -0.28 8.71 0.36
CA VAL A 117 -0.31 8.52 -1.10
C VAL A 117 -1.70 8.86 -1.60
N LYS A 118 -1.80 9.69 -2.64
CA LYS A 118 -3.05 9.99 -3.35
C LYS A 118 -2.91 9.55 -4.80
N LEU A 119 -3.90 8.83 -5.28
CA LEU A 119 -3.99 8.27 -6.61
C LEU A 119 -5.16 8.95 -7.31
N PHE A 120 -4.90 9.48 -8.50
CA PHE A 120 -5.85 10.28 -9.27
C PHE A 120 -6.08 9.68 -10.65
N THR A 121 -7.35 9.54 -11.01
CA THR A 121 -7.84 9.04 -12.30
C THR A 121 -7.48 7.58 -12.54
N LYS A 122 -8.50 6.74 -12.73
CA LYS A 122 -8.33 5.27 -12.86
C LYS A 122 -7.46 4.68 -11.74
N ALA A 123 -7.67 5.19 -10.52
CA ALA A 123 -6.88 4.80 -9.36
C ALA A 123 -7.21 3.38 -8.94
N LYS A 124 -6.18 2.57 -8.74
CA LYS A 124 -6.28 1.20 -8.25
C LYS A 124 -5.27 0.95 -7.14
N ILE A 125 -5.70 0.24 -6.10
CA ILE A 125 -4.86 -0.29 -5.04
C ILE A 125 -5.07 -1.80 -4.97
N LYS A 126 -3.99 -2.53 -4.73
CA LYS A 126 -3.98 -3.96 -4.46
C LYS A 126 -3.21 -4.23 -3.18
N ARG A 127 -3.81 -4.96 -2.24
CA ARG A 127 -3.09 -5.51 -1.09
C ARG A 127 -2.66 -6.94 -1.40
N LEU A 128 -1.46 -7.28 -0.94
CA LEU A 128 -0.80 -8.56 -1.21
C LEU A 128 -0.32 -9.20 0.08
N GLU A 129 -0.38 -10.53 0.10
CA GLU A 129 0.35 -11.39 1.02
C GLU A 129 1.34 -12.25 0.18
N GLY A 130 2.62 -11.95 0.31
CA GLY A 130 3.66 -12.39 -0.62
C GLY A 130 3.37 -11.87 -2.03
N SER A 131 3.08 -12.81 -2.94
CA SER A 131 2.69 -12.50 -4.33
C SER A 131 1.19 -12.61 -4.60
N LYS A 132 0.39 -12.97 -3.59
CA LYS A 132 -1.05 -13.22 -3.75
C LYS A 132 -1.89 -11.99 -3.38
N PRO A 133 -2.82 -11.54 -4.24
CA PRO A 133 -3.81 -10.53 -3.86
C PRO A 133 -4.67 -10.99 -2.69
N SER A 134 -4.82 -10.14 -1.68
CA SER A 134 -5.83 -10.29 -0.63
C SER A 134 -7.10 -9.50 -0.96
N ASP A 135 -6.94 -8.27 -1.45
CA ASP A 135 -8.01 -7.46 -1.99
C ASP A 135 -7.52 -6.42 -3.00
N GLU A 136 -8.46 -5.92 -3.78
CA GLU A 136 -8.24 -4.90 -4.79
C GLU A 136 -9.37 -3.86 -4.73
N VAL A 137 -9.00 -2.59 -4.89
CA VAL A 137 -9.90 -1.44 -4.82
C VAL A 137 -9.65 -0.54 -6.02
N GLN A 138 -10.72 -0.08 -6.67
CA GLN A 138 -10.67 0.81 -7.83
C GLN A 138 -11.62 1.99 -7.65
N GLY A 139 -11.24 3.17 -8.17
CA GLY A 139 -12.07 4.37 -8.20
C GLY A 139 -11.41 5.53 -8.95
N GLU A 140 -12.09 6.68 -9.01
CA GLU A 140 -11.53 7.88 -9.65
C GLU A 140 -10.48 8.57 -8.78
N PHE A 141 -10.58 8.39 -7.47
CA PHE A 141 -9.57 8.88 -6.52
C PHE A 141 -9.45 7.90 -5.37
N ILE A 142 -8.21 7.61 -4.96
CA ILE A 142 -7.91 6.85 -3.76
C ILE A 142 -6.84 7.60 -2.95
N SER A 143 -7.06 7.78 -1.65
CA SER A 143 -5.99 8.20 -0.73
C SER A 143 -5.66 7.07 0.23
N TYR A 144 -4.38 6.83 0.50
CA TYR A 144 -3.89 5.84 1.45
C TYR A 144 -2.92 6.50 2.43
N ASP A 145 -3.30 6.50 3.71
CA ASP A 145 -2.46 6.91 4.85
C ASP A 145 -1.80 5.65 5.40
N SER A 146 -0.50 5.49 5.14
CA SER A 146 0.20 4.28 5.58
C SER A 146 0.41 4.25 7.09
N ARG A 147 0.34 5.40 7.80
CA ARG A 147 0.46 5.46 9.27
C ARG A 147 -0.74 4.87 9.97
N LYS A 148 -1.91 5.07 9.39
CA LYS A 148 -3.18 4.56 9.91
C LYS A 148 -3.64 3.28 9.22
N GLU A 149 -2.88 2.82 8.22
CA GLU A 149 -3.31 1.77 7.29
C GLU A 149 -4.72 2.01 6.72
N PHE A 150 -5.04 3.26 6.43
CA PHE A 150 -6.39 3.69 6.10
C PHE A 150 -6.45 4.22 4.68
N PHE A 151 -7.40 3.72 3.89
CA PHE A 151 -7.67 4.28 2.56
C PHE A 151 -9.11 4.79 2.42
N THR A 152 -9.27 5.80 1.57
CA THR A 152 -10.56 6.37 1.18
C THR A 152 -10.67 6.35 -0.32
N VAL A 153 -11.84 5.96 -0.83
CA VAL A 153 -12.15 5.93 -2.26
C VAL A 153 -13.22 6.96 -2.54
N LYS A 154 -13.04 7.74 -3.61
CA LYS A 154 -13.98 8.77 -4.05
C LYS A 154 -14.27 8.60 -5.53
N ASN A 155 -15.43 9.09 -5.95
CA ASN A 155 -15.93 8.98 -7.31
C ASN A 155 -15.72 10.28 -8.10
N SER A 156 -14.70 11.06 -7.75
CA SER A 156 -14.23 12.14 -8.61
C SER A 156 -12.75 12.37 -8.38
N GLU A 157 -12.07 12.83 -9.42
CA GLU A 157 -10.64 13.11 -9.42
C GLU A 157 -10.25 14.21 -8.42
N THR A 158 -11.20 15.05 -7.98
CA THR A 158 -10.94 16.11 -6.99
C THR A 158 -10.84 15.59 -5.55
N GLY A 159 -11.03 14.29 -5.33
CA GLY A 159 -11.05 13.71 -3.99
C GLY A 159 -12.33 13.97 -3.21
N GLU A 160 -13.39 14.39 -3.90
CA GLU A 160 -14.73 14.60 -3.35
C GLU A 160 -15.71 13.56 -3.88
N SER A 161 -16.80 13.32 -3.16
CA SER A 161 -17.91 12.52 -3.67
C SER A 161 -18.90 13.41 -4.40
N LYS A 162 -19.22 13.08 -5.66
CA LYS A 162 -20.15 13.85 -6.51
C LYS A 162 -21.29 12.96 -7.01
N PRO A 163 -22.56 13.42 -6.97
CA PRO A 163 -23.65 12.73 -7.64
C PRO A 163 -23.31 12.51 -9.12
N GLY A 164 -23.45 11.28 -9.63
CA GLY A 164 -23.14 10.94 -11.01
C GLY A 164 -21.65 10.73 -11.34
N GLY A 165 -20.72 10.85 -10.39
CA GLY A 165 -19.27 10.66 -10.60
C GLY A 165 -18.80 9.21 -10.85
N GLY A 166 -19.69 8.31 -11.24
CA GLY A 166 -19.37 6.88 -11.37
C GLY A 166 -19.31 6.15 -10.03
N ARG A 167 -18.76 4.92 -10.06
CA ARG A 167 -18.78 3.96 -8.95
C ARG A 167 -17.40 3.31 -8.80
N GLY A 168 -16.92 3.21 -7.57
CA GLY A 168 -15.74 2.41 -7.25
C GLY A 168 -16.08 0.92 -7.08
N THR A 169 -15.08 0.06 -7.27
CA THR A 169 -15.21 -1.40 -7.15
C THR A 169 -14.23 -1.89 -6.09
N MET A 170 -14.67 -2.83 -5.24
CA MET A 170 -13.80 -3.54 -4.30
C MET A 170 -13.98 -5.04 -4.49
N VAL A 171 -12.86 -5.75 -4.62
CA VAL A 171 -12.81 -7.22 -4.74
C VAL A 171 -12.08 -7.74 -3.52
N ILE A 172 -12.71 -8.65 -2.78
CA ILE A 172 -12.15 -9.29 -1.58
C ILE A 172 -11.95 -10.75 -1.90
N GLN A 173 -10.71 -11.25 -1.75
CA GLN A 173 -10.44 -12.65 -2.02
C GLN A 173 -10.89 -13.54 -0.85
N PRO A 174 -11.51 -14.69 -1.13
CA PRO A 174 -11.92 -15.61 -0.08
C PRO A 174 -10.69 -16.25 0.57
N THR A 175 -10.68 -16.29 1.90
CA THR A 175 -9.64 -16.97 2.70
C THR A 175 -10.04 -18.40 3.10
N ARG A 176 -11.26 -18.83 2.74
CA ARG A 176 -11.75 -20.19 2.99
C ARG A 176 -11.46 -21.10 1.79
N THR A 177 -10.92 -22.28 2.06
CA THR A 177 -10.83 -23.35 1.06
C THR A 177 -12.22 -23.87 0.75
N GLU A 178 -12.52 -24.13 -0.53
CA GLU A 178 -13.75 -24.84 -0.89
C GLU A 178 -13.78 -26.20 -0.17
N PRO A 179 -14.92 -26.60 0.43
CA PRO A 179 -15.11 -27.96 0.86
C PRO A 179 -14.84 -28.88 -0.34
N PRO A 180 -14.13 -30.02 -0.16
CA PRO A 180 -13.96 -30.97 -1.25
C PRO A 180 -15.34 -31.31 -1.81
N ALA A 181 -15.50 -31.17 -3.12
CA ALA A 181 -16.74 -31.50 -3.80
C ALA A 181 -17.15 -32.92 -3.39
N ALA A 182 -18.36 -33.08 -2.87
CA ALA A 182 -18.88 -34.39 -2.53
C ALA A 182 -18.81 -35.26 -3.80
N ALA A 183 -18.07 -36.37 -3.71
CA ALA A 183 -17.96 -37.32 -4.80
C ALA A 183 -19.38 -37.73 -5.24
N PRO A 184 -19.64 -37.86 -6.56
CA PRO A 184 -20.93 -38.35 -7.03
C PRO A 184 -21.26 -39.66 -6.33
N ALA A 185 -22.42 -39.74 -5.68
CA ALA A 185 -22.89 -40.97 -5.07
C ALA A 185 -22.92 -42.05 -6.16
N ALA A 186 -22.15 -43.13 -5.95
CA ALA A 186 -22.15 -44.27 -6.85
C ALA A 186 -23.59 -44.80 -6.98
N PRO A 187 -24.07 -45.09 -8.19
CA PRO A 187 -25.42 -45.61 -8.38
C PRO A 187 -25.57 -46.93 -7.62
N ALA A 188 -26.64 -47.03 -6.82
CA ALA A 188 -27.00 -48.24 -6.10
C ALA A 188 -27.18 -49.39 -7.10
N THR A 189 -26.34 -50.42 -7.00
CA THR A 189 -26.55 -51.67 -7.72
C THR A 189 -27.73 -52.38 -7.11
N THR A 190 -28.87 -52.39 -7.80
CA THR A 190 -30.01 -53.25 -7.48
C THR A 190 -29.54 -54.71 -7.56
N PRO A 191 -29.68 -55.54 -6.51
CA PRO A 191 -29.41 -56.97 -6.62
C PRO A 191 -30.45 -57.58 -7.56
N ASN A 192 -30.01 -58.08 -8.71
CA ASN A 192 -30.89 -58.81 -9.62
C ASN A 192 -31.22 -60.18 -8.99
N ALA A 193 -32.50 -60.38 -8.70
CA ALA A 193 -33.03 -61.64 -8.18
C ALA A 193 -33.29 -62.61 -9.34
N GLY A 194 -32.54 -63.72 -9.38
CA GLY A 194 -32.97 -65.01 -9.91
C GLY A 194 -32.93 -65.23 -11.43
N LYS A 195 -32.17 -66.25 -11.86
CA LYS A 195 -32.68 -67.60 -12.16
C LYS A 195 -31.52 -68.55 -12.45
#